data_AF-A0A540KLZ9-F1
#
_entry.id   AF-A0A540KLZ9-F1
#
_cell.length_a   1.000
_cell.length_b   1.000
_cell.length_c   1.000
_cell.angle_alpha   90.00
_cell.angle_beta   90.00
_cell.angle_gamma   90.00
#
_symmetry.space_group_name_H-M   'P 1'
#
loop_
_entity.id
_entity.type
_entity.pdbx_description
1 polymer ?
#
loop_
_entity_poly.entity_id
_entity_poly.type
_entity_poly.pdbx_seq_one_letter_code
_entity_poly.pdbx_strand_id
1 'polypeptide(L)'
;MSLLEVIARASAKSQTQVAPSDYPIVLDPEPIFDNLKPKFDDPNTSAAAIPSTGWKISQTDSELIDSGKKFFTKLQKKLKNPTSFTKVEFLGTLNPFLENIWEKKRVGESIGVDSSNDGYARVLIEKVGNLMGKDVAGLVLEACVVLEIWDLVGALIANGVFPNSCYQHLVPKIVEKRRSELVCLCVKHASDLRSSELLLILKYFLDPPKDGYASLVDVRKEWKTLSTSREYLRAFIHVKQ
;
A
#
# COMPACT_ATOMS: atom_id res chain seq x y z
N MET A 1 5.80 -14.52 35.45
CA MET A 1 5.41 -14.33 34.03
C MET A 1 6.67 -14.22 33.21
N SER A 2 6.82 -15.06 32.19
CA SER A 2 7.97 -15.00 31.28
C SER A 2 7.76 -13.92 30.21
N LEU A 3 8.85 -13.44 29.61
CA LEU A 3 8.81 -12.49 28.50
C LEU A 3 7.95 -13.01 27.33
N LEU A 4 8.02 -14.33 27.08
CA LEU A 4 7.21 -15.01 26.05
C LEU A 4 5.72 -14.98 26.37
N GLU A 5 5.31 -15.15 27.62
CA GLU A 5 3.90 -15.03 28.02
C GLU A 5 3.36 -13.60 27.86
N VAL A 6 4.20 -12.60 28.12
CA VAL A 6 3.85 -11.18 27.94
C VAL A 6 3.70 -10.85 26.46
N ILE A 7 4.63 -11.29 25.62
CA ILE A 7 4.57 -11.11 24.15
C ILE A 7 3.36 -11.84 23.58
N ALA A 8 3.11 -13.09 23.97
CA ALA A 8 1.98 -13.87 23.50
C ALA A 8 0.63 -13.23 23.86
N ARG A 9 0.51 -12.67 25.07
CA ARG A 9 -0.71 -11.95 25.48
C ARG A 9 -0.89 -10.60 24.78
N ALA A 10 0.19 -9.87 24.52
CA ALA A 10 0.13 -8.62 23.77
C ALA A 10 -0.25 -8.87 22.30
N SER A 11 0.32 -9.92 21.69
CA SER A 11 0.00 -10.36 20.33
C SER A 11 -1.43 -10.90 20.20
N ALA A 12 -1.95 -11.63 21.20
CA ALA A 12 -3.33 -12.09 21.20
C ALA A 12 -4.34 -10.93 21.30
N LYS A 13 -3.97 -9.82 21.96
CA LYS A 13 -4.82 -8.61 22.06
C LYS A 13 -4.85 -7.78 20.79
N SER A 14 -3.79 -7.78 19.97
CA SER A 14 -3.76 -7.00 18.74
C SER A 14 -4.62 -7.59 17.61
N GLN A 15 -5.01 -8.86 17.70
CA GLN A 15 -5.84 -9.53 16.69
C GLN A 15 -7.31 -9.05 16.63
N THR A 16 -7.78 -8.20 17.55
CA THR A 16 -9.22 -7.84 17.65
C THR A 16 -9.54 -6.37 17.33
N GLN A 17 -8.56 -5.51 17.07
CA GLN A 17 -8.85 -4.08 16.86
C GLN A 17 -9.07 -3.74 15.38
N VAL A 18 -10.36 -3.66 15.01
CA VAL A 18 -10.89 -2.97 13.81
C VAL A 18 -10.95 -1.44 14.06
N ALA A 19 -10.05 -0.92 14.89
CA ALA A 19 -9.94 0.53 15.08
C ALA A 19 -9.05 1.08 13.95
N PRO A 20 -9.41 2.22 13.32
CA PRO A 20 -8.50 2.91 12.42
C PRO A 20 -7.18 3.15 13.14
N SER A 21 -6.05 2.92 12.47
CA SER A 21 -4.75 3.24 13.03
C SER A 21 -4.72 4.72 13.43
N ASP A 22 -4.30 5.00 14.66
CA ASP A 22 -4.05 6.37 15.12
C ASP A 22 -2.95 7.07 14.30
N TYR A 23 -2.16 6.29 13.55
CA TYR A 23 -1.04 6.71 12.72
C TYR A 23 -1.20 6.18 11.28
N PRO A 24 -1.98 6.88 10.44
CA PRO A 24 -2.30 6.46 9.09
C PRO A 24 -1.20 6.77 8.06
N ILE A 25 0.07 6.94 8.48
CA ILE A 25 1.23 7.28 7.61
C ILE A 25 2.50 6.60 8.16
N VAL A 26 3.42 6.24 7.27
CA VAL A 26 4.75 5.71 7.61
C VAL A 26 5.63 6.85 8.13
N LEU A 27 6.08 6.73 9.39
CA LEU A 27 6.95 7.71 10.03
C LEU A 27 8.37 7.64 9.45
N ASP A 28 9.00 8.78 9.30
CA ASP A 28 10.41 8.86 8.95
C ASP A 28 11.28 8.60 10.18
N PRO A 29 12.14 7.56 10.17
CA PRO A 29 12.92 7.20 11.34
C PRO A 29 14.14 8.09 11.58
N GLU A 30 14.62 8.84 10.57
CA GLU A 30 15.90 9.55 10.65
C GLU A 30 16.00 10.58 11.79
N PRO A 31 15.03 11.49 12.00
CA PRO A 31 15.11 12.47 13.08
C PRO A 31 14.82 11.90 14.47
N ILE A 32 14.38 10.64 14.55
CA ILE A 32 13.95 10.02 15.81
C ILE A 32 15.16 9.59 16.63
N PHE A 33 16.18 9.01 16.01
CA PHE A 33 17.34 8.44 16.72
C PHE A 33 18.17 9.49 17.45
N ASP A 34 18.29 10.69 16.89
CA ASP A 34 19.07 11.79 17.49
C ASP A 34 18.49 12.30 18.81
N ASN A 35 17.19 12.09 19.02
CA ASN A 35 16.46 12.57 20.20
C ASN A 35 16.26 11.48 21.26
N LEU A 36 16.59 10.22 20.98
CA LEU A 36 16.42 9.12 21.91
C LEU A 36 17.48 9.19 23.02
N LYS A 37 17.02 9.42 24.25
CA LYS A 37 17.85 9.38 25.46
C LYS A 37 17.39 8.26 26.38
N PRO A 38 18.31 7.55 27.07
CA PRO A 38 17.94 6.65 28.15
C PRO A 38 17.06 7.41 29.16
N LYS A 39 16.00 6.77 29.66
CA LYS A 39 15.11 7.38 30.67
C LYS A 39 15.82 7.66 32.00
N PHE A 40 16.96 7.01 32.23
CA PHE A 40 17.73 7.10 33.46
C PHE A 40 19.18 7.43 33.10
N ASP A 41 19.77 8.41 33.81
CA ASP A 41 21.16 8.83 33.63
C ASP A 41 22.17 7.74 34.09
N ASP A 42 21.72 6.78 34.91
CA ASP A 42 22.51 5.64 35.39
C ASP A 42 21.71 4.33 35.18
N PRO A 43 21.80 3.71 34.00
CA PRO A 43 21.03 2.51 33.70
C PRO A 43 21.60 1.31 34.46
N ASN A 44 20.74 0.62 35.23
CA ASN A 44 21.07 -0.70 35.78
C ASN A 44 21.54 -1.63 34.65
N THR A 45 22.83 -1.97 34.65
CA THR A 45 23.50 -2.81 33.63
C THR A 45 22.96 -4.24 33.56
N SER A 46 22.12 -4.61 34.53
CA SER A 46 21.43 -5.91 34.63
C SER A 46 20.02 -5.92 34.02
N ALA A 47 19.50 -4.78 33.54
CA ALA A 47 18.21 -4.71 32.85
C ALA A 47 18.34 -5.10 31.38
N ALA A 48 17.52 -6.07 30.92
CA ALA A 48 17.53 -6.54 29.53
C ALA A 48 17.07 -5.49 28.50
N ALA A 49 16.38 -4.43 28.94
CA ALA A 49 15.97 -3.31 28.10
C ALA A 49 15.93 -2.02 28.93
N ILE A 50 16.55 -0.96 28.42
CA ILE A 50 16.52 0.38 29.02
C ILE A 50 15.41 1.18 28.34
N PRO A 51 14.39 1.66 29.07
CA PRO A 51 13.36 2.51 28.49
C PRO A 51 13.97 3.77 27.89
N SER A 52 13.62 4.11 26.65
CA SER A 52 14.03 5.36 26.00
C SER A 52 12.97 6.45 26.17
N THR A 53 13.44 7.69 26.23
CA THR A 53 12.63 8.92 26.24
C THR A 53 13.07 9.84 25.11
N GLY A 54 12.27 10.85 24.78
CA GLY A 54 12.58 11.78 23.69
C GLY A 54 12.00 11.40 22.33
N TRP A 55 11.27 10.29 22.24
CA TRP A 55 10.45 9.98 21.06
C TRP A 55 9.40 11.08 20.86
N LYS A 56 9.54 11.86 19.80
CA LYS A 56 8.58 12.85 19.35
C LYS A 56 8.37 12.67 17.85
N ILE A 57 7.11 12.73 17.42
CA ILE A 57 6.75 12.77 16.01
C ILE A 57 7.19 14.13 15.47
N SER A 58 7.84 14.15 14.30
CA SER A 58 8.23 15.41 13.68
C SER A 58 7.00 16.26 13.37
N GLN A 59 7.14 17.58 13.34
CA GLN A 59 6.01 18.46 13.01
C GLN A 59 5.44 18.13 11.63
N THR A 60 6.32 17.84 10.66
CA THR A 60 5.95 17.41 9.31
C THR A 60 5.11 16.13 9.32
N ASP A 61 5.51 15.13 10.09
CA ASP A 61 4.78 13.87 10.21
C ASP A 61 3.42 14.06 10.90
N SER A 62 3.36 14.90 11.94
CA SER A 62 2.10 15.23 12.61
C SER A 62 1.10 15.88 11.65
N GLU A 63 1.55 16.85 10.85
CA GLU A 63 0.69 17.51 9.86
C GLU A 63 0.24 16.56 8.75
N LEU A 64 1.12 15.64 8.33
CA LEU A 64 0.77 14.59 7.38
C LEU A 64 -0.27 13.65 7.95
N ILE A 65 -0.12 13.20 9.21
CA ILE A 65 -1.08 12.35 9.91
C ILE A 65 -2.46 13.02 9.94
N ASP A 66 -2.52 14.30 10.30
CA ASP A 66 -3.77 15.06 10.35
C ASP A 66 -4.39 15.21 8.95
N SER A 67 -3.58 15.45 7.93
CA SER A 67 -4.02 15.46 6.53
C SER A 67 -4.59 14.11 6.10
N GLY A 68 -3.92 13.01 6.45
CA GLY A 68 -4.38 11.64 6.22
C GLY A 68 -5.72 11.33 6.88
N LYS A 69 -5.90 11.74 8.15
CA LYS A 69 -7.18 11.58 8.87
C LYS A 69 -8.33 12.37 8.22
N LYS A 70 -8.06 13.63 7.82
CA LYS A 70 -9.05 14.46 7.11
C LYS A 70 -9.41 13.86 5.75
N PHE A 71 -8.43 13.40 4.99
CA PHE A 71 -8.64 12.73 3.71
C PHE A 71 -9.47 11.45 3.88
N PHE A 72 -9.07 10.57 4.80
CA PHE A 72 -9.76 9.30 5.09
C PHE A 72 -11.24 9.53 5.41
N THR A 73 -11.54 10.42 6.36
CA THR A 73 -12.92 10.71 6.76
C THR A 73 -13.74 11.33 5.63
N LYS A 74 -13.14 12.19 4.80
CA LYS A 74 -13.79 12.77 3.62
C LYS A 74 -14.12 11.72 2.57
N LEU A 75 -13.15 10.86 2.23
CA LEU A 75 -13.31 9.81 1.23
C LEU A 75 -14.32 8.75 1.71
N GLN A 76 -14.25 8.34 2.97
CA GLN A 76 -15.15 7.34 3.55
C GLN A 76 -16.61 7.82 3.53
N LYS A 77 -16.86 9.11 3.81
CA LYS A 77 -18.20 9.71 3.71
C LYS A 77 -18.73 9.69 2.27
N LYS A 78 -17.87 9.97 1.28
CA LYS A 78 -18.25 9.95 -0.14
C LYS A 78 -18.54 8.52 -0.64
N LEU A 79 -17.76 7.52 -0.22
CA LEU A 79 -17.98 6.12 -0.60
C LEU A 79 -19.28 5.53 -0.05
N LYS A 80 -19.75 5.99 1.12
CA LYS A 80 -21.05 5.60 1.67
C LYS A 80 -22.24 6.09 0.83
N ASN A 81 -22.07 7.14 0.03
CA ASN A 81 -23.10 7.75 -0.82
C ASN A 81 -22.65 7.77 -2.29
N PRO A 82 -22.60 6.60 -2.97
CA PRO A 82 -21.95 6.47 -4.28
C PRO A 82 -22.70 7.13 -5.44
N THR A 83 -23.97 7.50 -5.28
CA THR A 83 -24.81 8.02 -6.38
C THR A 83 -24.35 9.36 -6.96
N SER A 84 -23.50 10.11 -6.26
CA SER A 84 -22.92 11.37 -6.75
C SER A 84 -21.40 11.34 -6.88
N PHE A 85 -20.73 10.22 -6.54
CA PHE A 85 -19.28 10.19 -6.47
C PHE A 85 -18.67 9.76 -7.80
N THR A 86 -18.06 10.70 -8.52
CA THR A 86 -17.51 10.48 -9.86
C THR A 86 -16.00 10.27 -9.84
N LYS A 87 -15.46 9.70 -10.93
CA LYS A 87 -14.01 9.57 -11.16
C LYS A 87 -13.28 10.92 -11.02
N VAL A 88 -13.86 11.98 -11.60
CA VAL A 88 -13.29 13.34 -11.57
C VAL A 88 -13.21 13.88 -10.14
N GLU A 89 -14.27 13.71 -9.36
CA GLU A 89 -14.28 14.14 -7.95
C GLU A 89 -13.28 13.37 -7.09
N PHE A 90 -13.14 12.07 -7.34
CA PHE A 90 -12.17 11.24 -6.65
C PHE A 90 -10.74 11.69 -6.94
N LEU A 91 -10.38 11.82 -8.22
CA LEU A 91 -9.05 12.26 -8.64
C LEU A 91 -8.75 13.69 -8.15
N GLY A 92 -9.74 14.59 -8.21
CA GLY A 92 -9.64 15.94 -7.65
C GLY A 92 -9.48 15.99 -6.13
N THR A 93 -9.77 14.91 -5.41
CA THR A 93 -9.49 14.78 -3.97
C THR A 93 -8.19 14.04 -3.69
N LEU A 94 -7.84 13.05 -4.52
CA LEU A 94 -6.66 12.21 -4.36
C LEU A 94 -5.37 12.95 -4.75
N ASN A 95 -5.34 13.64 -5.90
CA ASN A 95 -4.13 14.29 -6.39
C ASN A 95 -3.59 15.34 -5.41
N PRO A 96 -4.41 16.28 -4.88
CA PRO A 96 -3.91 17.27 -3.92
C PRO A 96 -3.39 16.63 -2.62
N PHE A 97 -3.98 15.50 -2.20
CA PHE A 97 -3.53 14.77 -1.04
C PHE A 97 -2.13 14.16 -1.26
N LEU A 98 -1.91 13.54 -2.42
CA LEU A 98 -0.62 12.95 -2.79
C LEU A 98 0.46 14.02 -3.05
N GLU A 99 0.09 15.14 -3.68
CA GLU A 99 0.97 16.30 -3.86
C GLU A 99 1.45 16.86 -2.52
N ASN A 100 0.54 17.03 -1.55
CA ASN A 100 0.91 17.46 -0.21
C ASN A 100 1.85 16.48 0.50
N ILE A 101 1.76 15.17 0.22
CA ILE A 101 2.74 14.19 0.71
C ILE A 101 4.09 14.39 0.01
N TRP A 102 4.09 14.53 -1.32
CA TRP A 102 5.27 14.75 -2.14
C TRP A 102 6.03 16.00 -1.68
N GLU A 103 5.36 17.15 -1.61
CA GLU A 103 5.98 18.43 -1.24
C GLU A 103 6.64 18.39 0.13
N LYS A 104 6.04 17.68 1.09
CA LYS A 104 6.56 17.58 2.46
C LYS A 104 7.69 16.59 2.64
N LYS A 105 7.81 15.58 1.77
CA LYS A 105 8.77 14.46 1.93
C LYS A 105 9.85 14.40 0.86
N ARG A 106 9.65 15.05 -0.28
CA ARG A 106 10.52 15.02 -1.47
C ARG A 106 10.90 16.43 -1.89
N VAL A 107 11.34 17.23 -0.91
CA VAL A 107 11.66 18.66 -1.11
C VAL A 107 12.73 18.80 -2.19
N GLY A 108 12.41 19.50 -3.27
CA GLY A 108 13.35 19.78 -4.38
C GLY A 108 13.35 18.74 -5.51
N GLU A 109 12.59 17.65 -5.40
CA GLU A 109 12.39 16.71 -6.51
C GLU A 109 11.19 17.14 -7.37
N SER A 110 11.35 17.09 -8.69
CA SER A 110 10.22 17.29 -9.62
C SER A 110 9.43 16.00 -9.82
N ILE A 111 8.11 16.12 -9.91
CA ILE A 111 7.23 14.97 -10.24
C ILE A 111 7.52 14.47 -11.67
N GLY A 112 8.06 15.33 -12.54
CA GLY A 112 8.50 14.97 -13.89
C GLY A 112 7.36 14.73 -14.88
N VAL A 113 6.11 14.95 -14.46
CA VAL A 113 4.89 14.80 -15.26
C VAL A 113 3.94 15.95 -14.92
N ASP A 114 3.30 16.52 -15.94
CA ASP A 114 2.33 17.60 -15.79
C ASP A 114 1.00 17.09 -15.18
N SER A 115 0.34 17.92 -14.37
CA SER A 115 -0.92 17.57 -13.70
C SER A 115 -2.10 17.39 -14.66
N SER A 116 -1.99 17.87 -15.90
CA SER A 116 -2.95 17.63 -16.99
C SER A 116 -2.83 16.25 -17.64
N ASN A 117 -1.78 15.48 -17.32
CA ASN A 117 -1.60 14.13 -17.86
C ASN A 117 -2.60 13.15 -17.22
N ASP A 118 -3.31 12.37 -18.04
CA ASP A 118 -4.24 11.33 -17.59
C ASP A 118 -3.58 10.29 -16.66
N GLY A 119 -2.26 10.06 -16.80
CA GLY A 119 -1.46 9.18 -15.94
C GLY A 119 -0.91 9.83 -14.66
N TYR A 120 -1.19 11.10 -14.41
CA TYR A 120 -0.57 11.85 -13.32
C TYR A 120 -0.82 11.24 -11.93
N ALA A 121 -2.06 10.85 -11.65
CA ALA A 121 -2.44 10.21 -10.39
C ALA A 121 -1.69 8.88 -10.18
N ARG A 122 -1.46 8.13 -11.27
CA ARG A 122 -0.71 6.86 -11.23
C ARG A 122 0.74 7.11 -10.84
N VAL A 123 1.38 8.09 -11.46
CA VAL A 123 2.78 8.46 -11.18
C VAL A 123 2.95 8.94 -9.74
N LEU A 124 1.97 9.72 -9.23
CA LEU A 124 1.96 10.13 -7.82
C LEU A 124 1.89 8.91 -6.89
N ILE A 125 0.99 7.94 -7.16
CA ILE A 125 0.91 6.71 -6.37
C ILE A 125 2.22 5.93 -6.44
N GLU A 126 2.81 5.73 -7.62
CA GLU A 126 4.10 5.03 -7.78
C GLU A 126 5.23 5.68 -6.97
N LYS A 127 5.18 7.01 -6.78
CA LYS A 127 6.23 7.78 -6.11
C LYS A 127 6.06 7.92 -4.59
N VAL A 128 4.85 8.21 -4.13
CA VAL A 128 4.55 8.50 -2.71
C VAL A 128 3.49 7.57 -2.11
N GLY A 129 3.02 6.59 -2.87
CA GLY A 129 1.96 5.71 -2.42
C GLY A 129 2.33 4.93 -1.17
N ASN A 130 3.59 4.52 -1.04
CA ASN A 130 4.12 3.83 0.15
C ASN A 130 4.12 4.68 1.44
N LEU A 131 4.01 6.00 1.32
CA LEU A 131 3.90 6.91 2.45
C LEU A 131 2.45 7.04 2.95
N MET A 132 1.47 6.66 2.13
CA MET A 132 0.10 6.50 2.61
C MET A 132 0.08 5.33 3.59
N GLY A 133 -0.42 5.52 4.81
CA GLY A 133 -0.59 4.39 5.71
C GLY A 133 -1.67 3.45 5.22
N LYS A 134 -1.63 2.23 5.75
CA LYS A 134 -2.39 1.09 5.24
C LYS A 134 -3.89 1.35 5.15
N ASP A 135 -4.48 2.01 6.14
CA ASP A 135 -5.92 2.30 6.15
C ASP A 135 -6.33 3.27 5.05
N VAL A 136 -5.51 4.30 4.79
CA VAL A 136 -5.75 5.26 3.71
C VAL A 136 -5.59 4.56 2.36
N ALA A 137 -4.51 3.79 2.17
CA ALA A 137 -4.28 3.04 0.95
C ALA A 137 -5.41 2.03 0.66
N GLY A 138 -5.92 1.35 1.69
CA GLY A 138 -7.05 0.42 1.58
C GLY A 138 -8.34 1.12 1.14
N LEU A 139 -8.63 2.30 1.68
CA LEU A 139 -9.81 3.08 1.29
C LEU A 139 -9.69 3.65 -0.13
N VAL A 140 -8.50 4.10 -0.52
CA VAL A 140 -8.19 4.55 -1.90
C VAL A 140 -8.37 3.38 -2.87
N LEU A 141 -7.88 2.19 -2.53
CA LEU A 141 -8.08 0.98 -3.32
C LEU A 141 -9.56 0.64 -3.48
N GLU A 142 -10.34 0.68 -2.40
CA GLU A 142 -11.78 0.45 -2.45
C GLU A 142 -12.48 1.44 -3.41
N ALA A 143 -12.14 2.73 -3.32
CA ALA A 143 -12.64 3.75 -4.24
C ALA A 143 -12.27 3.47 -5.70
N CYS A 144 -11.00 3.13 -5.97
CA CYS A 144 -10.55 2.79 -7.33
C CYS A 144 -11.32 1.58 -7.89
N VAL A 145 -11.61 0.59 -7.08
CA VAL A 145 -12.36 -0.60 -7.49
C VAL A 145 -13.83 -0.27 -7.74
N VAL A 146 -14.47 0.52 -6.87
CA VAL A 146 -15.88 0.95 -7.06
C VAL A 146 -16.04 1.81 -8.31
N LEU A 147 -15.07 2.71 -8.55
CA LEU A 147 -15.06 3.60 -9.70
C LEU A 147 -14.46 2.95 -10.95
N GLU A 148 -13.99 1.70 -10.91
CA GLU A 148 -13.33 1.01 -12.01
C GLU A 148 -12.15 1.81 -12.62
N ILE A 149 -11.23 2.29 -11.78
CA ILE A 149 -9.98 2.96 -12.16
C ILE A 149 -8.82 1.97 -12.01
N TRP A 150 -8.72 1.05 -12.96
CA TRP A 150 -7.83 -0.12 -12.89
C TRP A 150 -6.33 0.23 -12.93
N ASP A 151 -5.94 1.32 -13.59
CA ASP A 151 -4.54 1.76 -13.63
C ASP A 151 -4.00 2.11 -12.25
N LEU A 152 -4.82 2.76 -11.42
CA LEU A 152 -4.46 3.09 -10.03
C LEU A 152 -4.46 1.85 -9.15
N VAL A 153 -5.35 0.88 -9.40
CA VAL A 153 -5.33 -0.42 -8.71
C VAL A 153 -3.98 -1.10 -8.92
N GLY A 154 -3.48 -1.13 -10.17
CA GLY A 154 -2.16 -1.69 -10.49
C GLY A 154 -1.02 -0.99 -9.73
N ALA A 155 -0.99 0.34 -9.72
CA ALA A 155 0.02 1.11 -8.99
C ALA A 155 -0.05 0.90 -7.47
N LEU A 156 -1.24 0.76 -6.90
CA LEU A 156 -1.40 0.45 -5.48
C LEU A 156 -0.89 -0.96 -5.14
N ILE A 157 -1.19 -1.96 -5.98
CA ILE A 157 -0.70 -3.34 -5.79
C ILE A 157 0.83 -3.36 -5.85
N ALA A 158 1.43 -2.68 -6.84
CA ALA A 158 2.87 -2.64 -7.02
C ALA A 158 3.60 -2.03 -5.81
N ASN A 159 3.01 -1.04 -5.15
CA ASN A 159 3.57 -0.43 -3.94
C ASN A 159 3.35 -1.25 -2.66
N GLY A 160 2.43 -2.22 -2.65
CA GLY A 160 2.22 -3.14 -1.52
C GLY A 160 1.73 -2.47 -0.22
N VAL A 161 0.98 -1.37 -0.32
CA VAL A 161 0.76 -0.45 0.82
C VAL A 161 -0.49 -0.74 1.64
N PHE A 162 -1.40 -1.60 1.17
CA PHE A 162 -2.68 -1.81 1.84
C PHE A 162 -2.72 -3.14 2.64
N PRO A 163 -3.63 -3.29 3.62
CA PRO A 163 -3.76 -4.50 4.42
C PRO A 163 -4.07 -5.74 3.59
N ASN A 164 -3.58 -6.90 4.03
CA ASN A 164 -3.84 -8.19 3.36
C ASN A 164 -5.34 -8.50 3.24
N SER A 165 -6.16 -8.02 4.18
CA SER A 165 -7.62 -8.16 4.12
C SER A 165 -8.25 -7.53 2.88
N CYS A 166 -7.61 -6.54 2.26
CA CYS A 166 -8.11 -5.94 1.02
C CYS A 166 -8.11 -6.93 -0.15
N TYR A 167 -7.17 -7.91 -0.18
CA TYR A 167 -7.12 -8.91 -1.26
C TYR A 167 -8.35 -9.81 -1.28
N GLN A 168 -8.98 -10.06 -0.13
CA GLN A 168 -10.21 -10.84 -0.04
C GLN A 168 -11.36 -10.24 -0.85
N HIS A 169 -11.42 -8.92 -0.95
CA HIS A 169 -12.45 -8.20 -1.70
C HIS A 169 -11.98 -7.83 -3.12
N LEU A 170 -10.67 -7.62 -3.28
CA LEU A 170 -10.06 -7.23 -4.55
C LEU A 170 -9.98 -8.38 -5.54
N VAL A 171 -9.43 -9.53 -5.13
CA VAL A 171 -9.17 -10.68 -6.01
C VAL A 171 -10.44 -11.19 -6.69
N PRO A 172 -11.58 -11.41 -6.00
CA PRO A 172 -12.81 -11.83 -6.65
C PRO A 172 -13.27 -10.84 -7.73
N LYS A 173 -13.19 -9.53 -7.48
CA LYS A 173 -13.62 -8.49 -8.43
C LYS A 173 -12.70 -8.41 -9.65
N ILE A 174 -11.39 -8.52 -9.47
CA ILE A 174 -10.41 -8.55 -10.56
C ILE A 174 -10.66 -9.77 -11.45
N VAL A 175 -10.89 -10.95 -10.84
CA VAL A 175 -11.19 -12.21 -11.53
C VAL A 175 -12.51 -12.10 -12.30
N GLU A 176 -13.56 -11.58 -11.66
CA GLU A 176 -14.87 -11.34 -12.30
C GLU A 176 -14.75 -10.42 -13.52
N LYS A 177 -13.99 -9.34 -13.40
CA LYS A 177 -13.74 -8.36 -14.46
C LYS A 177 -12.67 -8.81 -15.47
N ARG A 178 -12.12 -10.02 -15.32
CA ARG A 178 -11.12 -10.64 -16.22
C ARG A 178 -9.87 -9.78 -16.44
N ARG A 179 -9.44 -9.11 -15.39
CA ARG A 179 -8.25 -8.23 -15.38
C ARG A 179 -6.99 -9.05 -15.12
N SER A 180 -6.61 -9.89 -16.08
CA SER A 180 -5.46 -10.81 -15.98
C SER A 180 -4.16 -10.12 -15.57
N GLU A 181 -3.92 -8.92 -16.08
CA GLU A 181 -2.77 -8.09 -15.74
C GLU A 181 -2.71 -7.79 -14.24
N LEU A 182 -3.84 -7.47 -13.62
CA LEU A 182 -3.92 -7.19 -12.20
C LEU A 182 -3.86 -8.48 -11.37
N VAL A 183 -4.41 -9.61 -11.87
CA VAL A 183 -4.23 -10.92 -11.23
C VAL A 183 -2.75 -11.27 -11.13
N CYS A 184 -1.98 -11.05 -12.19
CA CYS A 184 -0.54 -11.27 -12.19
C CYS A 184 0.19 -10.32 -11.22
N LEU A 185 -0.21 -9.05 -11.16
CA LEU A 185 0.35 -8.11 -10.18
C LEU A 185 0.09 -8.56 -8.74
N CYS A 186 -1.10 -9.06 -8.42
CA CYS A 186 -1.39 -9.63 -7.11
C CYS A 186 -0.43 -10.79 -6.79
N VAL A 187 -0.22 -11.74 -7.71
CA VAL A 187 0.73 -12.85 -7.48
C VAL A 187 2.16 -12.36 -7.29
N LYS A 188 2.55 -11.31 -8.01
CA LYS A 188 3.92 -10.79 -7.99
C LYS A 188 4.24 -9.98 -6.73
N HIS A 189 3.28 -9.18 -6.25
CA HIS A 189 3.54 -8.17 -5.21
C HIS A 189 2.83 -8.44 -3.89
N ALA A 190 1.80 -9.28 -3.85
CA ALA A 190 1.14 -9.62 -2.60
C ALA A 190 2.06 -10.53 -1.77
N SER A 191 2.46 -10.06 -0.59
CA SER A 191 3.36 -10.78 0.30
C SER A 191 2.69 -11.95 1.03
N ASP A 192 1.36 -11.95 1.13
CA ASP A 192 0.63 -12.90 1.97
C ASP A 192 -0.82 -13.08 1.46
N LEU A 193 -0.96 -13.78 0.34
CA LEU A 193 -2.25 -14.23 -0.20
C LEU A 193 -2.73 -15.46 0.59
N ARG A 194 -3.95 -15.39 1.09
CA ARG A 194 -4.60 -16.51 1.78
C ARG A 194 -4.97 -17.60 0.79
N SER A 195 -5.16 -18.82 1.30
CA SER A 195 -5.53 -19.99 0.50
C SER A 195 -6.79 -19.77 -0.35
N SER A 196 -7.75 -18.98 0.13
CA SER A 196 -8.95 -18.61 -0.63
C SER A 196 -8.65 -17.74 -1.84
N GLU A 197 -7.75 -16.76 -1.72
CA GLU A 197 -7.35 -15.90 -2.83
C GLU A 197 -6.52 -16.68 -3.85
N LEU A 198 -5.56 -17.47 -3.37
CA LEU A 198 -4.73 -18.34 -4.22
C LEU A 198 -5.57 -19.32 -5.02
N LEU A 199 -6.58 -19.95 -4.39
CA LEU A 199 -7.48 -20.87 -5.08
C LEU A 199 -8.27 -20.18 -6.20
N LEU A 200 -8.76 -18.96 -5.97
CA LEU A 200 -9.47 -18.17 -6.99
C LEU A 200 -8.56 -17.81 -8.16
N ILE A 201 -7.32 -17.39 -7.85
CA ILE A 201 -6.32 -17.06 -8.87
C ILE A 201 -5.94 -18.30 -9.70
N LEU A 202 -5.69 -19.44 -9.04
CA LEU A 202 -5.37 -20.69 -9.73
C LEU A 202 -6.54 -21.15 -10.60
N LYS A 203 -7.77 -21.09 -10.09
CA LYS A 203 -8.96 -21.42 -10.87
C LYS A 203 -9.09 -20.54 -12.10
N TYR A 204 -8.82 -19.24 -11.97
CA TYR A 204 -8.86 -18.31 -13.10
C TYR A 204 -7.89 -18.68 -14.23
N PHE A 205 -6.67 -19.13 -13.90
CA PHE A 205 -5.68 -19.54 -14.90
C PHE A 205 -5.92 -20.95 -15.47
N LEU A 206 -6.44 -21.88 -14.67
CA LEU A 206 -6.64 -23.28 -15.05
C LEU A 206 -7.95 -23.52 -15.82
N ASP A 207 -8.97 -22.71 -15.55
CA ASP A 207 -10.26 -22.76 -16.22
C ASP A 207 -10.64 -21.35 -16.74
N PRO A 208 -9.89 -20.82 -17.72
CA PRO A 208 -10.14 -19.48 -18.21
C PRO A 208 -11.52 -19.44 -18.89
N PRO A 209 -12.37 -18.43 -18.57
CA PRO A 209 -13.65 -18.28 -19.25
C PRO A 209 -13.42 -18.06 -20.75
N LYS A 210 -14.41 -18.42 -21.59
CA LYS A 210 -14.27 -18.51 -23.06
C LYS A 210 -13.67 -17.27 -23.76
N ASP A 211 -13.76 -16.07 -23.17
CA ASP A 211 -13.16 -14.82 -23.68
C ASP A 211 -11.99 -14.28 -22.82
N GLY A 212 -11.64 -14.96 -21.72
CA GLY A 212 -10.49 -14.61 -20.87
C GLY A 212 -9.14 -14.88 -21.54
N TYR A 213 -9.12 -15.73 -22.56
CA TYR A 213 -7.92 -16.11 -23.31
C TYR A 213 -7.18 -14.92 -23.94
N ALA A 214 -7.90 -13.88 -24.38
CA ALA A 214 -7.28 -12.69 -24.98
C ALA A 214 -6.40 -11.93 -23.97
N SER A 215 -6.93 -11.69 -22.77
CA SER A 215 -6.18 -11.00 -21.70
C SER A 215 -4.97 -11.81 -21.21
N LEU A 216 -5.06 -13.15 -21.19
CA LEU A 216 -3.95 -14.04 -20.85
C LEU A 216 -2.86 -14.04 -21.93
N VAL A 217 -3.24 -13.89 -23.20
CA VAL A 217 -2.30 -13.77 -24.31
C VAL A 217 -1.47 -12.49 -24.20
N ASP A 218 -2.06 -11.38 -23.75
CA ASP A 218 -1.33 -10.12 -23.56
C ASP A 218 -0.34 -10.17 -22.40
N VAL A 219 -0.73 -10.77 -21.27
CA VAL A 219 0.19 -11.09 -20.16
C VAL A 219 1.35 -11.96 -20.66
N ARG A 220 1.06 -13.00 -21.45
CA ARG A 220 2.08 -13.88 -22.01
C ARG A 220 3.05 -13.14 -22.93
N LYS A 221 2.56 -12.20 -23.75
CA LYS A 221 3.41 -11.35 -24.60
C LYS A 221 4.29 -10.43 -23.76
N GLU A 222 3.75 -9.82 -22.71
CA GLU A 222 4.50 -8.98 -21.79
C GLU A 222 5.62 -9.78 -21.13
N TRP A 223 5.31 -10.96 -20.58
CA TRP A 223 6.30 -11.85 -19.96
C TRP A 223 7.36 -12.32 -20.94
N LYS A 224 6.99 -12.58 -22.21
CA LYS A 224 7.94 -12.93 -23.26
C LYS A 224 8.85 -11.75 -23.61
N THR A 225 8.32 -10.53 -23.61
CA THR A 225 9.12 -9.31 -23.79
C THR A 225 10.09 -9.13 -22.63
N LEU A 226 9.62 -9.31 -21.40
CA LEU A 226 10.43 -9.25 -20.18
C LEU A 226 11.49 -10.34 -20.10
N SER A 227 11.22 -11.57 -20.54
CA SER A 227 12.23 -12.64 -20.59
C SER A 227 13.31 -12.39 -21.63
N THR A 228 13.03 -11.54 -22.63
CA THR A 228 13.96 -11.19 -23.71
C THR A 228 14.70 -9.88 -23.41
N SER A 229 14.26 -9.07 -22.44
CA SER A 229 14.96 -7.87 -21.99
C SER A 229 16.13 -8.25 -21.07
N ARG A 230 17.30 -7.64 -21.32
CA ARG A 230 18.59 -7.94 -20.64
C ARG A 230 18.57 -7.78 -19.12
N GLU A 231 17.54 -7.18 -18.53
CA GLU A 231 17.41 -6.97 -17.09
C GLU A 231 17.14 -8.27 -16.31
N TYR A 232 16.42 -9.24 -16.88
CA TYR A 232 16.16 -10.53 -16.21
C TYR A 232 17.40 -11.44 -16.13
N LEU A 233 18.36 -11.31 -17.05
CA LEU A 233 19.65 -12.01 -16.96
C LEU A 233 20.49 -11.55 -15.76
N ARG A 234 20.32 -10.32 -15.27
CA ARG A 234 20.98 -9.85 -14.04
C ARG A 234 20.26 -10.34 -12.78
N ALA A 235 18.93 -10.35 -12.77
CA ALA A 235 18.15 -10.82 -11.63
C ALA A 235 18.37 -12.31 -11.32
N PHE A 236 18.60 -13.15 -12.34
CA PHE A 236 18.90 -14.57 -12.14
C PHE A 236 20.36 -14.86 -11.74
N ILE A 237 21.31 -13.96 -12.00
CA ILE A 237 22.71 -14.15 -11.59
C ILE A 237 22.94 -13.77 -10.12
N HIS A 238 22.12 -12.90 -9.52
CA HIS A 238 22.24 -12.51 -8.10
C HIS A 238 21.49 -13.42 -7.12
N VAL A 239 20.77 -14.45 -7.58
CA VAL A 239 20.18 -15.49 -6.70
C VAL A 239 21.11 -16.70 -6.56
N LYS A 240 22.33 -16.65 -7.10
CA LYS A 240 23.31 -17.74 -7.05
C LYS A 240 24.73 -17.33 -6.62
N GLN A 241 24.86 -16.36 -5.71
CA GLN A 241 26.06 -16.23 -4.88
C GLN A 241 25.68 -15.96 -3.42
#